data_AF-B6FZZ7-F1
#
_entry.id   AF-B6FZZ7-F1
#
_cell.length_a   1.000
_cell.length_b   1.000
_cell.length_c   1.000
_cell.angle_alpha   90.00
_cell.angle_beta   90.00
_cell.angle_gamma   90.00
#
_symmetry.space_group_name_H-M   'P 1'
#
loop_
_entity.id
_entity.type
_entity.pdbx_description
1 polymer ?
#
loop_
_entity_poly.entity_id
_entity_poly.type
_entity_poly.pdbx_seq_one_letter_code
_entity_poly.pdbx_strand_id
1 'polypeptide(L)'
;MAILVRSNVEIEVDDRLIDTYTAQGFVVYNPEPSKAVEEIEEVAAETVEKDLSELTVNELKALAKENGFEGYSNLKKEELIEMLKDE
;
A
#
# COMPACT_ATOMS: atom_id res chain seq x y z
N MET A 1 -13.24 0.85 -24.90
CA MET A 1 -12.20 1.89 -24.72
C MET A 1 -12.21 2.29 -23.27
N ALA A 2 -11.03 2.40 -22.66
CA ALA A 2 -10.85 2.79 -21.28
C ALA A 2 -9.81 3.90 -21.19
N ILE A 3 -9.99 4.79 -20.22
CA ILE A 3 -8.98 5.80 -19.88
C ILE A 3 -8.03 5.16 -18.89
N LEU A 4 -6.74 5.25 -19.15
CA LEU A 4 -5.68 4.76 -18.28
C LEU A 4 -4.78 5.93 -17.88
N VAL A 5 -4.40 5.97 -16.62
CA VAL A 5 -3.60 7.05 -16.03
C VAL A 5 -2.29 6.51 -15.49
N ARG A 6 -1.22 7.27 -15.74
CA ARG A 6 0.10 7.04 -15.16
C ARG A 6 0.77 8.38 -14.92
N SER A 7 0.99 8.72 -13.66
CA SER A 7 1.53 10.02 -13.25
C SER A 7 0.67 11.18 -13.82
N ASN A 8 1.29 12.13 -14.57
CA ASN A 8 0.61 13.26 -15.21
C ASN A 8 0.21 12.98 -16.67
N VAL A 9 0.05 11.70 -17.04
CA VAL A 9 -0.30 11.26 -18.40
C VAL A 9 -1.58 10.45 -18.36
N GLU A 10 -2.54 10.83 -19.19
CA GLU A 10 -3.82 10.15 -19.39
C GLU A 10 -3.90 9.68 -20.85
N ILE A 11 -4.23 8.41 -21.07
CA ILE A 11 -4.36 7.81 -22.40
C ILE A 11 -5.69 7.09 -22.52
N GLU A 12 -6.35 7.21 -23.67
CA GLU A 12 -7.52 6.38 -24.01
C GLU A 12 -7.04 5.23 -24.89
N VAL A 13 -7.35 3.99 -24.48
CA VAL A 13 -6.94 2.78 -25.20
C VAL A 13 -8.11 1.81 -25.36
N ASP A 14 -8.04 0.97 -26.39
CA ASP A 14 -8.99 -0.12 -26.57
C ASP A 14 -8.85 -1.19 -25.49
N ASP A 15 -9.94 -1.92 -25.22
CA ASP A 15 -10.03 -2.88 -24.12
C ASP A 15 -8.99 -4.01 -24.24
N ARG A 16 -8.58 -4.32 -25.47
CA ARG A 16 -7.56 -5.34 -25.77
C ARG A 16 -6.15 -4.94 -25.32
N LEU A 17 -5.89 -3.66 -25.13
CA LEU A 17 -4.57 -3.13 -24.78
C LEU A 17 -4.45 -2.84 -23.28
N ILE A 18 -5.54 -2.89 -22.52
CA ILE A 18 -5.57 -2.59 -21.09
C ILE A 18 -4.49 -3.40 -20.36
N ASP A 19 -4.47 -4.72 -20.52
CA ASP A 19 -3.50 -5.60 -19.85
C ASP A 19 -2.04 -5.21 -20.15
N THR A 20 -1.77 -4.79 -21.39
CA THR A 20 -0.43 -4.38 -21.83
C THR A 20 0.00 -3.08 -21.13
N TYR A 21 -0.90 -2.11 -21.01
CA TYR A 21 -0.62 -0.85 -20.34
C TYR A 21 -0.63 -0.98 -18.82
N THR A 22 -1.47 -1.85 -18.26
CA THR A 22 -1.46 -2.21 -16.84
C THR A 22 -0.14 -2.86 -16.44
N ALA A 23 0.40 -3.77 -17.26
CA ALA A 23 1.74 -4.34 -17.05
C ALA A 23 2.87 -3.28 -17.13
N GLN A 24 2.66 -2.17 -17.84
CA GLN A 24 3.58 -1.03 -17.90
C GLN A 24 3.38 -0.04 -16.73
N GLY A 25 2.42 -0.30 -15.84
CA GLY A 25 2.13 0.52 -14.66
C GLY A 25 1.10 1.63 -14.89
N PHE A 26 0.21 1.46 -15.87
CA PHE A 26 -0.96 2.33 -16.03
C PHE A 26 -2.16 1.77 -15.26
N VAL A 27 -2.94 2.64 -14.64
CA VAL A 27 -4.13 2.27 -13.87
C VAL A 27 -5.38 2.71 -14.62
N VAL A 28 -6.41 1.88 -14.67
CA VAL A 28 -7.68 2.23 -15.31
C VAL A 28 -8.34 3.35 -14.50
N TYR A 29 -8.58 4.49 -15.16
CA TYR A 29 -9.31 5.62 -14.60
C TYR A 29 -10.81 5.34 -14.66
N ASN A 30 -11.40 5.06 -13.50
CA ASN A 30 -12.83 4.88 -13.36
C ASN A 30 -13.42 6.04 -12.53
N PRO A 31 -14.28 6.90 -13.11
CA PRO A 31 -14.86 8.05 -12.41
C PRO A 31 -15.99 7.67 -11.43
N GLU A 32 -16.39 6.39 -11.35
CA GLU A 32 -17.42 5.93 -10.40
C GLU A 32 -16.80 5.34 -9.11
N PRO A 33 -17.25 5.75 -7.92
CA PRO A 33 -16.72 5.25 -6.65
C PRO A 33 -17.43 3.94 -6.28
N SER A 34 -16.65 2.87 -6.09
CA SER A 34 -16.92 1.68 -5.24
C SER A 34 -16.82 0.31 -5.94
N LYS A 35 -15.71 -0.38 -5.64
CA LYS A 35 -15.51 -1.85 -5.52
C LYS A 35 -15.32 -2.74 -6.77
N ALA A 36 -14.05 -2.98 -7.11
CA ALA A 36 -13.40 -4.26 -7.49
C ALA A 36 -11.91 -3.97 -7.72
N VAL A 37 -10.87 -4.34 -6.94
CA VAL A 37 -10.65 -5.30 -5.84
C VAL A 37 -11.27 -6.67 -6.07
N GLU A 38 -10.68 -7.45 -7.00
CA GLU A 38 -10.60 -8.93 -6.95
C GLU A 38 -9.67 -9.47 -8.08
N GLU A 39 -8.37 -9.16 -7.95
CA GLU A 39 -7.21 -9.99 -8.33
C GLU A 39 -6.22 -9.76 -7.15
N ILE A 40 -6.22 -10.42 -5.98
CA ILE A 40 -6.20 -11.86 -5.61
C ILE A 40 -5.24 -12.66 -6.52
N GLU A 41 -4.19 -13.37 -6.09
CA GLU A 41 -3.95 -13.95 -4.76
C GLU A 41 -2.59 -14.69 -4.60
N GLU A 42 -1.46 -14.24 -5.17
CA GLU A 42 -0.17 -15.00 -5.06
C GLU A 42 1.01 -14.30 -4.37
N VAL A 43 0.77 -13.24 -3.60
CA VAL A 43 1.74 -12.80 -2.56
C VAL A 43 1.06 -12.72 -1.19
N ALA A 44 0.04 -13.57 -1.01
CA ALA A 44 -0.54 -13.89 0.27
C ALA A 44 0.50 -14.60 1.13
N ALA A 45 0.86 -13.97 2.26
CA ALA A 45 1.36 -14.54 3.52
C ALA A 45 2.60 -13.84 4.13
N GLU A 46 3.27 -12.93 3.42
CA GLU A 46 4.48 -12.23 3.94
C GLU A 46 4.29 -10.71 4.18
N THR A 47 3.11 -10.15 3.90
CA THR A 47 2.92 -8.69 3.83
C THR A 47 2.53 -8.01 5.13
N VAL A 48 1.93 -8.70 6.10
CA VAL A 48 1.65 -8.12 7.43
C VAL A 48 2.96 -7.70 8.13
N GLU A 49 4.07 -8.35 7.77
CA GLU A 49 5.39 -7.99 8.29
C GLU A 49 5.99 -6.74 7.64
N LYS A 50 5.54 -6.40 6.42
CA LYS A 50 6.05 -5.29 5.61
C LYS A 50 5.36 -3.97 5.89
N ASP A 51 4.05 -3.95 6.17
CA ASP A 51 3.32 -2.71 6.45
C ASP A 51 3.99 -1.88 7.56
N LEU A 52 4.33 -2.50 8.69
CA LEU A 52 5.04 -1.80 9.78
C LEU A 52 6.51 -1.49 9.45
N SER A 53 7.15 -2.31 8.60
CA SER A 53 8.54 -2.10 8.18
C SER A 53 8.70 -0.96 7.18
N GLU A 54 7.65 -0.67 6.40
CA GLU A 54 7.58 0.43 5.44
C GLU A 54 7.23 1.77 6.12
N LEU A 55 6.60 1.73 7.30
CA LEU A 55 6.39 2.93 8.10
C LEU A 55 7.72 3.55 8.56
N THR A 56 7.74 4.88 8.59
CA THR A 56 8.88 5.63 9.09
C THR A 56 8.94 5.56 10.61
N VAL A 57 10.14 5.80 11.18
CA VAL A 57 10.33 5.83 12.65
C VAL A 57 9.37 6.82 13.32
N ASN A 58 9.01 7.90 12.64
CA ASN A 58 8.06 8.88 13.17
C ASN A 58 6.63 8.34 13.22
N GLU A 59 6.20 7.60 12.20
CA GLU A 59 4.87 6.98 12.15
C GLU A 59 4.76 5.84 13.16
N LEU A 60 5.79 5.00 13.28
CA LEU A 60 5.85 3.94 14.30
C LEU A 60 5.81 4.52 15.72
N LYS A 61 6.49 5.64 15.97
CA LYS A 61 6.42 6.34 17.27
C LYS A 61 5.05 6.98 17.52
N ALA A 62 4.37 7.43 16.47
CA ALA A 62 3.02 7.98 16.57
C ALA A 62 2.01 6.89 16.92
N LEU A 63 2.07 5.74 16.23
CA LEU A 63 1.28 4.55 16.56
C LEU A 63 1.58 4.06 17.98
N ALA A 64 2.85 3.99 18.36
CA ALA A 64 3.22 3.56 19.70
C ALA A 64 2.63 4.48 20.78
N LYS A 65 2.65 5.80 20.55
CA LYS A 65 2.04 6.79 21.44
C LYS A 65 0.51 6.69 21.49
N GLU A 66 -0.14 6.44 20.35
CA GLU A 66 -1.59 6.31 20.25
C GLU A 66 -2.09 5.05 20.96
N ASN A 67 -1.36 3.94 20.81
CA ASN A 67 -1.61 2.68 21.51
C ASN A 67 -1.20 2.71 23.00
N GLY A 68 -0.59 3.81 23.47
CA GLY A 68 -0.25 3.99 24.89
C GLY A 68 0.99 3.22 25.34
N PHE A 69 1.85 2.78 24.41
CA PHE A 69 3.13 2.19 24.75
C PHE A 69 4.05 3.24 25.39
N GLU A 70 4.71 2.90 26.48
CA GLU A 70 5.70 3.75 27.16
C GLU A 70 7.12 3.25 26.84
N GLY A 71 8.10 4.15 26.69
CA GLY A 71 9.49 3.78 26.38
C GLY A 71 9.84 3.72 24.88
N TYR A 72 8.86 3.86 23.99
CA TYR A 72 9.03 3.88 22.53
C TYR A 72 9.99 4.96 21.99
N SER A 73 10.18 6.05 22.73
CA SER A 73 11.05 7.17 22.30
C SER A 73 12.54 6.80 22.26
N ASN A 74 12.94 5.78 23.05
CA ASN A 74 14.31 5.30 23.16
C ASN A 74 14.55 3.98 22.38
N LEU A 75 13.50 3.42 21.78
CA LEU A 75 13.57 2.20 20.99
C LEU A 75 14.03 2.48 19.56
N LYS A 76 14.73 1.50 18.97
CA LYS A 76 15.12 1.51 17.55
C LYS A 76 13.93 1.15 16.68
N LYS A 77 14.03 1.43 15.38
CA LYS A 77 12.97 1.13 14.40
C LYS A 77 12.50 -0.33 14.51
N GLU A 78 13.44 -1.26 14.61
CA GLU A 78 13.18 -2.70 14.68
C GLU A 78 12.39 -3.07 15.94
N GLU A 79 12.85 -2.60 17.10
CA GLU A 79 12.18 -2.83 18.39
C GLU A 79 10.77 -2.18 18.44
N LEU A 80 10.59 -1.00 17.83
CA LEU A 80 9.29 -0.35 17.69
C LEU A 80 8.32 -1.19 16.83
N ILE A 81 8.82 -1.79 15.76
CA ILE A 81 8.03 -2.64 14.88
C ILE A 81 7.64 -3.92 15.61
N GLU A 82 8.56 -4.59 16.30
CA GLU A 82 8.25 -5.80 17.08
C GLU A 82 7.21 -5.51 18.17
N MET A 83 7.36 -4.40 18.89
CA MET A 83 6.39 -3.99 19.91
C MET A 83 4.97 -3.78 19.35
N LEU A 84 4.86 -3.29 18.11
CA LEU A 84 3.59 -3.07 17.42
C LEU A 84 3.08 -4.31 16.66
N LYS A 85 3.94 -5.33 16.45
CA LYS A 85 3.60 -6.60 15.78
C LYS A 85 3.03 -7.65 16.75
N ASP A 86 3.40 -7.59 18.02
CA ASP A 86 3.04 -8.59 19.04
C ASP A 86 1.64 -8.35 19.67
N GLU A 87 0.85 -7.42 19.12
CA GLU A 87 -0.56 -7.14 19.51
C GLU A 87 -1.56 -7.73 18.52
#